data_AF-A0A6N4XLU3-F1
#
_entry.id   AF-A0A6N4XLU3-F1
#
_cell.length_a   1.000
_cell.length_b   1.000
_cell.length_c   1.000
_cell.angle_alpha   90.00
_cell.angle_beta   90.00
_cell.angle_gamma   90.00
#
_symmetry.space_group_name_H-M   'P 1'
#
loop_
_entity.id
_entity.type
_entity.pdbx_description
1 polymer ?
#
loop_
_entity_poly.entity_id
_entity_poly.type
_entity_poly.pdbx_seq_one_letter_code
_entity_poly.pdbx_strand_id
1 'polypeptide(L)'
;MKKLIAGIALFGTFALASAQTITFDKTTFDYGTIKPSSDGTRFFNVTNTGDKPLVLSNVKASCGCTTPQFSTDPIMPGKSAQIKVGYNTAINGPFNKMIEVFSNDPANSRSVIYIKGNVDTKAAEVATTPATTEPAAPAKKSKKVAATK
;
A
#
# COMPACT_ATOMS: atom_id res chain seq x y z
N MET A 1 -18.08 57.68 31.07
CA MET A 1 -18.98 56.73 30.38
C MET A 1 -18.11 55.80 29.56
N LYS A 2 -18.14 54.48 29.83
CA LYS A 2 -18.55 53.43 28.87
C LYS A 2 -17.85 53.61 27.49
N LYS A 3 -17.00 52.70 26.99
CA LYS A 3 -17.22 51.26 26.86
C LYS A 3 -15.91 50.46 26.72
N LEU A 4 -15.95 49.28 27.33
CA LEU A 4 -15.03 48.15 27.20
C LEU A 4 -15.27 47.47 25.85
N ILE A 5 -14.22 47.20 25.07
CA ILE A 5 -14.18 46.11 24.08
C ILE A 5 -12.81 45.44 24.23
N ALA A 6 -12.72 44.52 25.19
CA ALA A 6 -11.60 43.59 25.28
C ALA A 6 -11.87 42.45 24.28
N GLY A 7 -11.23 42.51 23.11
CA GLY A 7 -11.29 41.47 22.11
C GLY A 7 -10.52 40.24 22.56
N ILE A 8 -11.23 39.17 22.90
CA ILE A 8 -10.65 37.84 23.13
C ILE A 8 -10.27 37.27 21.76
N ALA A 9 -8.99 37.41 21.39
CA ALA A 9 -8.41 36.66 20.29
C ALA A 9 -8.26 35.20 20.74
N LEU A 10 -9.24 34.37 20.40
CA LEU A 10 -9.19 32.93 20.61
C LEU A 10 -8.18 32.34 19.61
N PHE A 11 -6.89 32.40 19.94
CA PHE A 11 -5.85 31.64 19.24
C PHE A 11 -6.04 30.15 19.55
N GLY A 12 -6.96 29.52 18.83
CA GLY A 12 -7.15 28.07 18.88
C GLY A 12 -5.85 27.39 18.47
N THR A 13 -5.21 26.71 19.40
CA THR A 13 -4.07 25.84 19.12
C THR A 13 -4.57 24.68 18.26
N PHE A 14 -4.36 24.74 16.95
CA PHE A 14 -4.45 23.57 16.08
C PHE A 14 -3.32 22.62 16.49
N ALA A 15 -3.65 21.66 17.35
CA ALA A 15 -2.75 20.55 17.64
C ALA A 15 -2.59 19.74 16.35
N LEU A 16 -1.41 19.78 15.76
CA LEU A 16 -1.00 18.84 14.71
C LEU A 16 -0.97 17.46 15.36
N ALA A 17 -2.02 16.67 15.14
CA ALA A 17 -2.09 15.30 15.62
C ALA A 17 -0.93 14.50 15.01
N SER A 18 0.00 14.09 15.87
CA SER A 18 1.17 13.26 15.55
C SER A 18 0.73 11.79 15.50
N ALA A 19 0.70 11.20 14.31
CA ALA A 19 0.29 9.82 14.11
C ALA A 19 0.93 9.22 12.85
N GLN A 20 0.89 7.89 12.75
CA GLN A 20 1.14 7.14 11.52
C GLN A 20 0.01 7.39 10.52
N THR A 21 0.34 7.48 9.24
CA THR A 21 -0.64 7.72 8.18
C THR A 21 -0.32 6.85 6.98
N ILE A 22 -1.26 6.01 6.58
CA ILE A 22 -1.12 5.13 5.43
C ILE A 22 -1.50 5.87 4.14
N THR A 23 -0.67 5.72 3.12
CA THR A 23 -0.96 6.19 1.77
C THR A 23 -0.56 5.13 0.75
N PHE A 24 -1.18 5.16 -0.42
CA PHE A 24 -0.90 4.24 -1.51
C PHE A 24 -0.51 5.04 -2.75
N ASP A 25 0.43 4.51 -3.54
CA ASP A 25 0.76 5.07 -4.86
C ASP A 25 -0.44 5.05 -5.81
N LYS A 26 -1.28 4.03 -5.67
CA LYS A 26 -2.54 3.87 -6.37
C LYS A 26 -3.49 3.01 -5.55
N THR A 27 -4.78 3.26 -5.67
CA THR A 27 -5.81 2.45 -5.01
C THR A 27 -6.46 1.44 -5.97
N THR A 28 -6.18 1.53 -7.27
CA THR A 28 -6.70 0.60 -8.29
C THR A 28 -5.61 0.22 -9.28
N PHE A 29 -5.47 -1.07 -9.56
CA PHE A 29 -4.68 -1.59 -10.68
C PHE A 29 -5.62 -2.15 -11.75
N ASP A 30 -5.53 -1.63 -12.98
CA ASP A 30 -6.22 -2.20 -14.15
C ASP A 30 -5.26 -3.06 -14.97
N TYR A 31 -5.60 -4.34 -15.14
CA TYR A 31 -4.85 -5.28 -15.96
C TYR A 31 -5.14 -5.08 -17.45
N GLY A 32 -6.21 -4.35 -17.79
CA GLY A 32 -6.79 -4.34 -19.12
C GLY A 32 -7.33 -5.72 -19.48
N THR A 33 -7.22 -6.08 -20.75
CA THR A 33 -7.57 -7.41 -21.25
C THR A 33 -6.31 -8.28 -21.33
N ILE A 34 -6.29 -9.40 -20.60
CA ILE A 34 -5.14 -10.32 -20.52
C ILE A 34 -5.52 -11.72 -21.00
N LYS A 35 -4.53 -12.48 -21.49
CA LYS A 35 -4.73 -13.88 -21.88
C LYS A 35 -4.94 -14.78 -20.65
N PRO A 36 -5.66 -15.91 -20.79
CA PRO A 36 -5.71 -16.94 -19.77
C PRO A 36 -4.31 -17.41 -19.39
N SER A 37 -4.11 -17.78 -18.12
CA SER A 37 -2.83 -18.28 -17.59
C SER A 37 -1.64 -17.31 -17.68
N SER A 38 -1.89 -16.02 -17.92
CA SER A 38 -0.88 -14.95 -17.83
C SER A 38 -0.52 -14.61 -16.37
N ASP A 39 0.57 -13.85 -16.17
CA ASP A 39 0.96 -13.42 -14.82
C ASP A 39 -0.04 -12.41 -14.23
N GLY A 40 -0.79 -12.90 -13.24
CA GLY A 40 -1.75 -12.12 -12.46
C GLY A 40 -1.14 -11.32 -11.31
N THR A 41 0.19 -11.24 -11.18
CA THR A 41 0.86 -10.57 -10.06
C THR A 41 0.95 -9.06 -10.26
N ARG A 42 0.56 -8.28 -9.24
CA ARG A 42 0.73 -6.82 -9.18
C ARG A 42 1.20 -6.36 -7.81
N PHE A 43 1.76 -5.15 -7.76
CA PHE A 43 2.31 -4.55 -6.55
C PHE A 43 1.68 -3.18 -6.28
N PHE A 44 1.35 -2.96 -5.01
CA PHE A 44 0.93 -1.67 -4.47
C PHE A 44 1.99 -1.18 -3.50
N ASN A 45 2.44 0.06 -3.68
CA ASN A 45 3.38 0.69 -2.78
C ASN A 45 2.60 1.38 -1.67
N VAL A 46 2.85 0.97 -0.43
CA VAL A 46 2.28 1.56 0.77
C VAL A 46 3.34 2.44 1.39
N THR A 47 3.01 3.70 1.65
CA THR A 47 3.94 4.67 2.25
C THR A 47 3.38 5.19 3.55
N ASN A 48 4.24 5.28 4.57
CA ASN A 48 3.92 5.96 5.80
C ASN A 48 4.25 7.45 5.68
N THR A 49 3.23 8.29 5.51
CA THR A 49 3.39 9.76 5.46
C THR A 49 3.22 10.43 6.82
N GLY A 50 2.97 9.64 7.86
CA GLY A 50 2.89 10.10 9.24
C GLY A 50 4.26 10.16 9.91
N ASP A 51 4.25 10.37 11.22
CA ASP A 51 5.45 10.58 12.04
C ASP A 51 5.69 9.50 13.12
N LYS A 52 4.85 8.46 13.14
CA LYS A 52 5.01 7.24 13.94
C LYS A 52 5.12 6.02 13.03
N PRO A 53 5.70 4.89 13.48
CA PRO A 53 5.75 3.66 12.69
C PRO A 53 4.35 3.13 12.32
N LEU A 54 4.16 2.84 11.04
CA LEU A 54 2.95 2.24 10.49
C LEU A 54 3.13 0.71 10.41
N VAL A 55 2.14 -0.05 10.86
CA VAL A 55 2.14 -1.52 10.80
C VAL A 55 0.91 -1.99 10.06
N LEU A 56 1.09 -2.90 9.09
CA LEU A 56 0.00 -3.59 8.42
C LEU A 56 -0.34 -4.84 9.22
N SER A 57 -1.52 -4.88 9.83
CA SER A 57 -1.95 -6.00 10.68
C SER A 57 -2.57 -7.14 9.87
N ASN A 58 -3.21 -6.82 8.74
CA ASN A 58 -3.78 -7.82 7.86
C ASN A 58 -4.00 -7.26 6.46
N VAL A 59 -3.91 -8.12 5.43
CA VAL A 59 -4.33 -7.80 4.06
C VAL A 59 -5.17 -8.94 3.55
N LYS A 60 -6.46 -8.68 3.32
CA LYS A 60 -7.44 -9.71 2.97
C LYS A 60 -8.14 -9.38 1.65
N ALA A 61 -8.18 -10.35 0.75
CA ALA A 61 -8.91 -10.23 -0.50
C ALA A 61 -10.36 -10.71 -0.31
N SER A 62 -11.29 -10.13 -1.06
CA SER A 62 -12.72 -10.48 -0.99
C SER A 62 -13.06 -11.88 -1.54
N CYS A 63 -12.16 -12.49 -2.32
CA CYS A 63 -12.28 -13.86 -2.85
C CYS A 63 -10.99 -14.65 -2.57
N GLY A 64 -11.11 -15.98 -2.42
CA GLY A 64 -9.96 -16.88 -2.38
C GLY A 64 -9.16 -16.94 -3.70
N CYS A 65 -9.60 -16.20 -4.73
CA CYS A 65 -8.94 -16.08 -6.03
C CYS A 65 -7.80 -15.05 -6.05
N THR A 66 -7.49 -14.46 -4.89
CA THR A 66 -6.42 -13.48 -4.73
C THR A 66 -5.64 -13.73 -3.44
N THR A 67 -4.32 -13.86 -3.54
CA THR A 67 -3.44 -14.11 -2.40
C THR A 67 -2.50 -12.94 -2.19
N PRO A 68 -2.75 -12.07 -1.19
CA PRO A 68 -1.85 -11.00 -0.83
C PRO A 68 -0.58 -11.53 -0.15
N GLN A 69 0.57 -10.90 -0.42
CA GLN A 69 1.80 -11.04 0.35
C GLN A 69 2.26 -9.65 0.77
N PHE A 70 2.56 -9.47 2.06
CA PHE A 70 2.95 -8.19 2.65
C PHE A 70 3.90 -8.44 3.82
N SER A 71 4.70 -7.43 4.18
CA SER A 71 5.49 -7.48 5.41
C SER A 71 4.68 -6.96 6.59
N THR A 72 4.82 -7.62 7.75
CA THR A 72 4.32 -7.16 9.04
C THR A 72 5.33 -6.26 9.76
N ASP A 73 6.50 -6.03 9.18
CA ASP A 73 7.50 -5.13 9.74
C ASP A 73 6.99 -3.68 9.78
N PRO A 74 7.36 -2.90 10.80
CA PRO A 74 7.00 -1.50 10.85
C PRO A 74 7.57 -0.69 9.67
N ILE A 75 6.70 0.01 8.97
CA ILE A 75 7.03 1.00 7.94
C ILE A 75 7.33 2.33 8.66
N MET A 76 8.61 2.67 8.76
CA MET A 76 9.05 3.91 9.42
C MET A 76 8.54 5.17 8.69
N PRO A 77 8.42 6.33 9.36
CA PRO A 77 8.06 7.60 8.73
C PRO A 77 8.84 7.90 7.45
N GLY A 78 8.12 8.26 6.39
CA GLY A 78 8.67 8.54 5.06
C GLY A 78 9.21 7.32 4.31
N LYS A 79 8.99 6.10 4.82
CA LYS A 79 9.36 4.85 4.15
C LYS A 79 8.16 4.17 3.52
N SER A 80 8.46 3.27 2.60
CA SER A 80 7.47 2.50 1.86
C SER A 80 7.74 1.00 1.96
N ALA A 81 6.67 0.22 1.83
CA ALA A 81 6.69 -1.23 1.66
C ALA A 81 5.76 -1.64 0.52
N GLN A 82 5.87 -2.88 0.07
CA GLN A 82 5.04 -3.41 -1.01
C GLN A 82 4.01 -4.41 -0.49
N ILE A 83 2.80 -4.31 -1.04
CA ILE A 83 1.79 -5.37 -1.01
C ILE A 83 1.76 -6.00 -2.39
N LYS A 84 2.14 -7.28 -2.48
CA LYS A 84 1.99 -8.09 -3.68
C LYS A 84 0.60 -8.73 -3.70
N VAL A 85 -0.10 -8.63 -4.81
CA VAL A 85 -1.45 -9.16 -5.02
C VAL A 85 -1.44 -9.99 -6.30
N GLY A 86 -1.88 -11.25 -6.25
CA GLY A 86 -1.98 -12.10 -7.43
C GLY A 86 -3.44 -12.45 -7.76
N TYR A 87 -3.89 -12.25 -9.00
CA TYR A 87 -5.20 -12.75 -9.48
C TYR A 87 -5.07 -14.09 -10.20
N ASN A 88 -6.00 -15.02 -9.97
CA ASN A 88 -6.07 -16.25 -10.75
C ASN A 88 -6.59 -16.00 -12.18
N THR A 89 -5.66 -15.89 -13.14
CA THR A 89 -5.93 -15.65 -14.57
C THR A 89 -6.46 -16.87 -15.31
N ALA A 90 -6.69 -18.01 -14.66
CA ALA A 90 -7.42 -19.13 -15.27
C ALA A 90 -8.94 -18.88 -15.33
N ILE A 91 -9.45 -17.90 -14.57
CA ILE A 91 -10.87 -17.55 -14.55
C ILE A 91 -11.13 -16.53 -15.66
N ASN A 92 -11.78 -16.98 -16.74
CA ASN A 92 -12.16 -16.14 -17.87
C ASN A 92 -13.24 -15.11 -17.51
N GLY A 93 -13.22 -13.98 -18.20
CA GLY A 93 -14.19 -12.90 -18.08
C GLY A 93 -13.72 -11.70 -17.26
N PRO A 94 -14.60 -10.69 -17.11
CA PRO A 94 -14.28 -9.47 -16.39
C PRO A 94 -14.17 -9.72 -14.89
N PHE A 95 -13.25 -9.01 -14.24
CA PHE A 95 -13.08 -9.03 -12.80
C PHE A 95 -12.88 -7.63 -12.23
N ASN A 96 -13.39 -7.45 -11.02
CA ASN A 96 -13.10 -6.31 -10.15
C ASN A 96 -13.10 -6.85 -8.71
N LYS A 97 -11.92 -6.90 -8.09
CA LYS A 97 -11.71 -7.49 -6.77
C LYS A 97 -11.25 -6.43 -5.79
N MET A 98 -11.83 -6.50 -4.60
CA MET A 98 -11.52 -5.64 -3.47
C MET A 98 -10.49 -6.34 -2.58
N ILE A 99 -9.48 -5.60 -2.14
CA ILE A 99 -8.50 -6.02 -1.14
C ILE A 99 -8.53 -5.00 -0.01
N GLU A 100 -8.77 -5.47 1.19
CA GLU A 100 -8.80 -4.66 2.39
C GLU A 100 -7.46 -4.73 3.11
N VAL A 101 -6.91 -3.57 3.44
CA VAL A 101 -5.63 -3.40 4.14
C VAL A 101 -5.92 -2.83 5.53
N PHE A 102 -5.59 -3.59 6.56
CA PHE A 102 -5.74 -3.19 7.96
C PHE A 102 -4.42 -2.67 8.49
N SER A 103 -4.47 -1.53 9.17
CA SER A 103 -3.30 -0.90 9.74
C SER A 103 -3.58 -0.29 11.10
N ASN A 104 -2.53 0.14 11.78
CA ASN A 104 -2.65 0.93 13.00
C ASN A 104 -2.94 2.42 12.74
N ASP A 105 -3.10 2.90 11.49
CA ASP A 105 -3.51 4.29 11.22
C ASP A 105 -4.83 4.62 11.95
N PRO A 106 -4.85 5.63 12.86
CA PRO A 106 -6.04 5.96 13.64
C PRO A 106 -7.18 6.54 12.79
N ALA A 107 -6.88 7.17 11.65
CA ALA A 107 -7.87 7.70 10.72
C ALA A 107 -8.30 6.66 9.68
N ASN A 108 -7.36 5.80 9.23
CA ASN A 108 -7.58 4.83 8.15
C ASN A 108 -7.21 3.40 8.57
N SER A 109 -7.73 2.96 9.71
CA SER A 109 -7.46 1.61 10.26
C SER A 109 -7.87 0.48 9.31
N ARG A 110 -8.78 0.77 8.37
CA ARG A 110 -9.16 -0.07 7.23
C ARG A 110 -9.11 0.76 5.95
N SER A 111 -8.16 0.44 5.09
CA SER A 111 -8.03 0.96 3.73
C SER A 111 -8.47 -0.08 2.70
N VAL A 112 -8.80 0.35 1.49
CA VAL A 112 -9.24 -0.53 0.41
C VAL A 112 -8.50 -0.21 -0.88
N ILE A 113 -8.00 -1.25 -1.53
CA ILE A 113 -7.41 -1.22 -2.87
C ILE A 113 -8.13 -2.21 -3.79
N TYR A 114 -8.02 -2.00 -5.10
CA TYR A 114 -8.75 -2.76 -6.10
C TYR A 114 -7.83 -3.29 -7.20
N ILE A 115 -8.17 -4.47 -7.71
CA ILE A 115 -7.65 -4.98 -8.99
C ILE A 115 -8.81 -5.21 -9.94
N LYS A 116 -8.67 -4.81 -11.20
CA LYS A 116 -9.70 -5.02 -12.22
C LYS A 116 -9.10 -5.39 -13.57
N GLY A 117 -9.90 -5.99 -14.44
CA GLY A 117 -9.50 -6.33 -15.80
C GLY A 117 -10.47 -7.30 -16.45
N ASN A 118 -10.04 -7.92 -17.55
CA ASN A 118 -10.78 -8.95 -18.26
C ASN A 118 -9.83 -10.05 -18.73
N VAL A 119 -10.13 -11.31 -18.42
CA VAL A 119 -9.39 -12.44 -18.97
C VAL A 119 -10.11 -12.90 -20.23
N ASP A 120 -9.47 -12.77 -21.39
CA ASP A 120 -10.05 -13.12 -22.69
C ASP A 120 -9.07 -13.94 -23.53
N THR A 121 -9.54 -15.07 -24.04
CA THR A 121 -8.83 -15.92 -25.01
C THR A 121 -8.41 -15.18 -26.29
N LYS A 122 -9.12 -14.10 -26.67
CA LYS A 122 -8.85 -13.28 -27.85
C LYS A 122 -7.95 -12.07 -27.54
N ALA A 123 -7.47 -11.93 -26.30
CA ALA A 123 -6.58 -10.83 -25.95
C ALA A 123 -5.36 -10.81 -26.89
N ALA A 124 -5.03 -9.63 -27.42
CA ALA A 124 -3.79 -9.44 -28.15
C ALA A 124 -2.62 -9.85 -27.24
N GLU A 125 -1.63 -10.50 -27.83
CA GLU A 125 -0.44 -10.98 -27.14
C GLU A 125 0.40 -9.78 -26.68
N VAL A 126 0.03 -9.18 -25.55
CA VAL A 126 0.86 -8.15 -24.93
C VAL A 126 2.09 -8.88 -24.44
N ALA A 127 3.19 -8.67 -25.17
CA ALA A 127 4.51 -9.17 -24.87
C ALA A 127 4.77 -9.11 -23.37
N THR A 128 5.06 -10.27 -22.80
CA THR A 128 5.69 -10.46 -21.50
C THR A 128 6.94 -9.59 -21.43
N THR A 129 6.78 -8.34 -21.02
CA THR A 129 7.89 -7.56 -20.49
C THR A 129 7.87 -7.85 -19.00
N PRO A 130 8.83 -8.64 -18.47
CA PRO A 130 8.92 -8.83 -17.03
C PRO A 130 9.05 -7.44 -16.41
N ALA A 131 8.16 -7.11 -15.48
CA ALA A 131 8.31 -5.95 -14.63
C ALA A 131 9.47 -6.21 -13.66
N THR A 132 10.68 -6.19 -14.19
CA THR A 132 11.90 -5.95 -13.42
C THR A 132 11.87 -4.50 -13.01
N THR A 133 11.32 -4.26 -11.83
CA THR A 133 12.00 -3.34 -10.90
C THR A 133 11.79 -3.90 -9.50
N GLU A 134 12.64 -4.85 -9.16
CA GLU A 134 13.18 -4.98 -7.81
C GLU A 134 13.47 -3.57 -7.27
N PRO A 135 12.79 -3.08 -6.22
CA PRO A 135 13.38 -2.05 -5.42
C PRO A 135 14.54 -2.70 -4.69
N ALA A 136 15.74 -2.29 -5.08
CA ALA A 136 16.99 -2.56 -4.42
C ALA A 136 16.77 -2.72 -2.92
N ALA A 137 17.02 -3.93 -2.42
CA ALA A 137 17.24 -4.15 -1.02
C ALA A 137 18.29 -3.14 -0.54
N PRO A 138 18.02 -2.31 0.49
CA PRO A 138 19.06 -1.46 1.02
C PRO A 138 20.11 -2.36 1.65
N ALA A 139 21.33 -2.27 1.10
CA ALA A 139 22.52 -2.90 1.62
C ALA A 139 22.60 -2.77 3.14
N LYS A 140 22.47 -3.90 3.85
CA LYS A 140 22.91 -3.98 5.24
C LYS A 140 24.44 -3.85 5.24
N LYS A 141 24.93 -2.64 5.53
CA LYS A 141 26.29 -2.42 6.00
C LYS A 141 26.45 -3.15 7.34
N SER A 142 27.04 -4.34 7.31
CA SER A 142 27.55 -5.01 8.50
C SER A 142 28.76 -4.21 9.02
N LYS A 143 28.56 -3.45 10.10
CA LYS A 143 29.61 -2.76 10.83
C LYS A 143 29.89 -3.53 12.13
N LYS A 144 31.19 -3.79 12.39
CA LYS A 144 31.82 -4.32 13.62
C LYS A 144 31.53 -5.80 13.91
N VAL A 145 32.49 -6.62 14.33
CA VAL A 145 33.24 -6.47 15.59
C VAL A 145 34.69 -6.96 15.46
N ALA A 146 35.61 -6.14 15.97
CA ALA A 146 36.97 -6.49 16.30
C ALA A 146 37.00 -7.54 17.43
N ALA A 147 37.79 -8.60 17.28
CA ALA A 147 38.16 -9.47 18.39
C ALA A 147 39.68 -9.65 18.38
N THR A 148 40.31 -8.88 19.26
CA THR A 148 41.66 -9.08 19.78
C THR A 148 41.66 -10.34 20.65
N LYS A 149 42.48 -11.33 20.31
CA LYS A 149 43.39 -11.98 21.25
C LYS A 149 44.43 -12.80 20.51
#